data_AF-A0A533Y9E0-F1
#
_entry.id   AF-A0A533Y9E0-F1
#
_cell.length_a   1.000
_cell.length_b   1.000
_cell.length_c   1.000
_cell.angle_alpha   90.00
_cell.angle_beta   90.00
_cell.angle_gamma   90.00
#
_symmetry.space_group_name_H-M   'P 1'
#
loop_
_entity.id
_entity.type
_entity.pdbx_description
1 polymer ?
#
loop_
_entity_poly.entity_id
_entity_poly.type
_entity_poly.pdbx_seq_one_letter_code
_entity_poly.pdbx_strand_id
1 'polypeptide(L)'
;MDLFGKVALVEIPILITANQKTWLETLVKKGKIAVPPGGTLPEGSVISIFMRTLLWDSEERRQSLEMVPEEIQKKMCEGTGLVGTKIQVSVDQKAWLDKAAASSKVSLPPGDSPISLFTRVLLENAMEQQNALERADPWADDDEE
;
A
#
# COMPACT_ATOMS: atom_id res chain seq x y z
N MET A 1 -15.98 -18.73 7.66
CA MET A 1 -15.68 -18.24 6.30
C MET A 1 -14.26 -17.71 6.37
N ASP A 2 -13.30 -18.49 5.87
CA ASP A 2 -11.90 -18.05 5.84
C ASP A 2 -11.81 -17.02 4.70
N LEU A 3 -11.81 -15.73 5.02
CA LEU A 3 -11.88 -14.63 4.04
C LEU A 3 -10.76 -14.72 2.98
N PHE A 4 -9.71 -15.49 3.25
CA PHE A 4 -8.55 -15.69 2.40
C PHE A 4 -8.22 -17.17 2.21
N GLY A 5 -9.24 -18.03 2.08
CA GLY A 5 -9.09 -19.49 2.05
C GLY A 5 -7.90 -19.95 1.21
N LYS A 6 -6.94 -20.68 1.80
CA LYS A 6 -5.71 -21.22 1.19
C LYS A 6 -5.21 -20.50 -0.08
N VAL A 7 -5.09 -19.17 -0.04
CA VAL A 7 -4.56 -18.39 -1.16
C VAL A 7 -3.04 -18.51 -1.16
N ALA A 8 -2.47 -18.95 -2.27
CA ALA A 8 -1.01 -19.00 -2.42
C ALA A 8 -0.45 -17.57 -2.38
N LEU A 9 0.46 -17.33 -1.43
CA LEU A 9 1.11 -16.03 -1.25
C LEU A 9 2.52 -16.05 -1.82
N VAL A 10 2.90 -14.92 -2.42
CA VAL A 10 4.22 -14.67 -2.97
C VAL A 10 4.77 -13.37 -2.41
N GLU A 11 6.06 -13.36 -2.10
CA GLU A 11 6.76 -12.17 -1.62
C GLU A 11 7.23 -11.34 -2.82
N ILE A 12 6.88 -10.05 -2.84
CA ILE A 12 7.35 -9.10 -3.85
C ILE A 12 8.13 -7.96 -3.18
N PRO A 13 9.27 -7.55 -3.76
CA PRO A 13 9.99 -6.36 -3.31
C PRO A 13 9.30 -5.10 -3.84
N ILE A 14 9.15 -4.10 -2.98
CA ILE A 14 8.63 -2.77 -3.32
C ILE A 14 9.52 -1.68 -2.74
N LEU A 15 9.54 -0.53 -3.40
CA LEU A 15 10.19 0.69 -2.92
C LEU A 15 9.14 1.71 -2.50
N ILE A 16 9.14 2.08 -1.22
CA ILE A 16 8.24 3.08 -0.64
C ILE A 16 9.03 4.22 0.01
N THR A 17 8.39 5.34 0.32
CA THR A 17 9.08 6.42 1.05
C THR A 17 9.30 6.05 2.51
N ALA A 18 10.31 6.63 3.15
CA ALA A 18 10.54 6.45 4.59
C ALA A 18 9.31 6.86 5.42
N ASN A 19 8.60 7.92 5.00
CA ASN A 19 7.36 8.36 5.65
C ASN A 19 6.25 7.31 5.57
N GLN A 20 6.02 6.74 4.38
CA GLN A 20 5.04 5.67 4.18
C GLN A 20 5.37 4.43 5.02
N LYS A 21 6.66 4.09 5.14
CA LYS A 21 7.12 2.99 6.00
C LYS A 21 6.80 3.27 7.47
N THR A 22 7.19 4.43 7.99
CA THR A 22 6.92 4.84 9.38
C THR A 22 5.43 4.89 9.68
N TRP A 23 4.62 5.35 8.71
CA TRP A 23 3.17 5.36 8.82
C TRP A 23 2.59 3.95 8.96
N LEU A 24 2.98 3.01 8.08
CA LEU A 24 2.58 1.60 8.18
C LEU A 24 2.96 0.98 9.53
N GLU A 25 4.19 1.22 10.00
CA GLU A 25 4.67 0.75 11.31
C GLU A 25 3.84 1.35 12.46
N THR A 26 3.43 2.62 12.34
CA THR A 26 2.60 3.29 13.34
C THR A 26 1.18 2.71 13.37
N LEU A 27 0.59 2.40 12.21
CA LEU A 27 -0.72 1.75 12.15
C LEU A 27 -0.72 0.38 12.82
N VAL A 28 0.35 -0.40 12.62
CA VAL A 28 0.53 -1.69 13.30
C VAL A 28 0.63 -1.47 14.81
N LYS A 29 1.48 -0.55 15.28
CA LYS A 29 1.65 -0.25 16.72
C LYS A 29 0.35 0.22 17.38
N LYS A 30 -0.44 1.03 16.69
CA LYS A 30 -1.74 1.54 17.19
C LYS A 30 -2.88 0.52 17.06
N GLY A 31 -2.63 -0.68 16.52
CA GLY A 31 -3.68 -1.68 16.27
C GLY A 31 -4.74 -1.23 15.25
N LYS A 32 -4.46 -0.18 14.46
CA LYS A 32 -5.39 0.36 13.44
C LYS A 32 -5.47 -0.53 12.20
N ILE A 33 -4.61 -1.55 12.09
CA ILE A 33 -4.74 -2.63 11.11
C ILE A 33 -5.18 -3.89 11.86
N ALA A 34 -6.42 -4.33 11.61
CA ALA A 34 -6.98 -5.49 12.29
C ALA A 34 -6.25 -6.79 11.87
N VAL A 35 -5.78 -7.54 12.88
CA VAL A 35 -5.29 -8.92 12.71
C VAL A 35 -6.52 -9.85 12.69
N PRO A 36 -6.75 -10.65 11.65
CA PRO A 36 -7.83 -11.63 11.69
C PRO A 36 -7.58 -12.66 12.81
N PRO A 37 -8.62 -13.08 13.55
CA PRO A 37 -8.48 -14.03 14.65
C PRO A 37 -8.01 -15.39 14.13
N GLY A 38 -6.86 -15.88 14.60
CA GLY A 38 -6.39 -17.25 14.33
C GLY A 38 -4.96 -17.46 13.82
N GLY A 39 -4.05 -16.47 13.88
CA GLY A 39 -2.65 -16.70 13.49
C GLY A 39 -1.65 -15.83 14.22
N THR A 40 -0.55 -16.43 14.68
CA THR A 40 0.70 -15.70 14.93
C THR A 40 1.32 -15.34 13.60
N LEU A 41 1.45 -14.04 13.38
CA LEU A 41 2.00 -13.48 12.16
C LEU A 41 3.38 -12.89 12.48
N PRO A 42 4.48 -13.29 11.80
CA PRO A 42 5.70 -12.48 11.85
C PRO A 42 5.34 -11.08 11.34
N GLU A 43 5.99 -10.05 11.90
CA GLU A 43 5.68 -8.61 11.76
C GLU A 43 5.43 -8.11 10.31
N GLY A 44 5.73 -8.89 9.27
CA GLY A 44 5.41 -8.63 7.86
C GLY A 44 3.98 -8.97 7.39
N SER A 45 3.15 -9.71 8.13
CA SER A 45 1.85 -10.15 7.58
C SER A 45 0.69 -9.17 7.77
N VAL A 46 0.68 -8.33 8.81
CA VAL A 46 -0.40 -7.33 9.00
C VAL A 46 -0.32 -6.24 7.95
N ILE A 47 0.89 -5.73 7.68
CA ILE A 47 1.15 -4.83 6.56
C ILE A 47 0.79 -5.53 5.25
N SER A 48 1.17 -6.79 5.05
CA SER A 48 0.80 -7.53 3.85
C SER A 48 -0.71 -7.74 3.69
N ILE A 49 -1.47 -7.94 4.77
CA ILE A 49 -2.94 -7.98 4.74
C ILE A 49 -3.49 -6.64 4.28
N PHE A 50 -3.03 -5.54 4.89
CA PHE A 50 -3.45 -4.19 4.51
C PHE A 50 -3.13 -3.90 3.03
N MET A 51 -1.92 -4.22 2.59
CA MET A 51 -1.51 -4.07 1.20
C MET A 51 -2.38 -4.89 0.25
N ARG A 52 -2.70 -6.14 0.58
CA ARG A 52 -3.61 -6.96 -0.22
C ARG A 52 -5.01 -6.36 -0.30
N THR A 53 -5.50 -5.74 0.76
CA THR A 53 -6.80 -5.04 0.75
C THR A 53 -6.76 -3.81 -0.15
N LEU A 54 -5.70 -2.99 -0.07
CA LEU A 54 -5.53 -1.83 -0.97
C LEU A 54 -5.46 -2.28 -2.43
N LEU A 55 -4.69 -3.34 -2.70
CA LEU A 55 -4.56 -3.90 -4.05
C LEU A 55 -5.87 -4.48 -4.56
N TRP A 56 -6.65 -5.14 -3.71
CA TRP A 56 -7.98 -5.65 -4.06
C TRP A 56 -8.92 -4.51 -4.47
N ASP A 57 -9.08 -3.47 -3.64
CA ASP A 57 -9.94 -2.32 -3.96
C ASP A 57 -9.49 -1.62 -5.25
N SER A 58 -8.18 -1.48 -5.43
CA SER A 58 -7.58 -0.95 -6.65
C SER A 58 -7.88 -1.81 -7.88
N GLU A 59 -7.80 -3.13 -7.77
CA GLU A 59 -8.10 -4.08 -8.84
C GLU A 59 -9.59 -4.05 -9.21
N GLU A 60 -10.50 -4.05 -8.22
CA GLU A 60 -11.95 -3.95 -8.44
C GLU A 60 -12.33 -2.64 -9.16
N ARG A 61 -11.65 -1.54 -8.81
CA ARG A 61 -11.80 -0.24 -9.49
C ARG A 61 -11.09 -0.17 -10.83
N ARG A 62 -10.35 -1.21 -11.23
CA ARG A 62 -9.51 -1.27 -12.43
C ARG A 62 -8.52 -0.10 -12.51
N GLN A 63 -8.06 0.38 -11.36
CA GLN A 63 -7.07 1.45 -11.30
C GLN A 63 -5.76 0.96 -11.92
N SER A 64 -5.14 1.83 -12.70
CA SER A 64 -3.81 1.62 -13.25
C SER A 64 -2.98 2.89 -13.07
N LEU A 65 -1.66 2.77 -13.20
CA LEU A 65 -0.78 3.93 -13.19
C LEU A 65 -1.16 4.97 -14.23
N GLU A 66 -1.67 4.56 -15.40
CA GLU A 66 -2.06 5.47 -16.47
C GLU A 66 -3.25 6.37 -16.10
N MET A 67 -4.06 5.96 -15.12
CA MET A 67 -5.18 6.77 -14.61
C MET A 67 -4.74 7.79 -13.55
N VAL A 68 -3.51 7.66 -13.03
CA VAL A 68 -2.94 8.60 -12.07
C VAL A 68 -2.44 9.83 -12.84
N PRO A 69 -2.79 11.07 -12.44
CA PRO A 69 -2.27 12.28 -13.06
C PRO A 69 -0.73 12.29 -13.14
N GLU A 70 -0.17 12.76 -14.25
CA GLU A 70 1.28 12.77 -14.47
C GLU A 70 2.02 13.58 -13.39
N GLU A 71 1.42 14.65 -12.88
CA GLU A 71 1.99 15.45 -11.80
C GLU A 71 2.17 14.63 -10.52
N ILE A 72 1.20 13.76 -10.20
CA ILE A 72 1.25 12.88 -9.03
C ILE A 72 2.30 11.79 -9.26
N GLN A 73 2.32 11.17 -10.45
CA GLN A 73 3.34 10.18 -10.79
C GLN A 73 4.74 10.77 -10.67
N LYS A 74 4.96 11.97 -11.22
CA LYS A 74 6.24 12.67 -11.17
C LYS A 74 6.65 13.03 -9.75
N LYS A 75 5.73 13.57 -8.94
CA LYS A 75 5.96 13.85 -7.52
C LYS A 75 6.40 12.59 -6.76
N MET A 76 5.76 11.45 -7.05
CA MET A 76 6.09 10.16 -6.43
C MET A 76 7.40 9.55 -6.94
N CYS A 77 7.84 9.88 -8.17
CA CYS A 77 9.15 9.52 -8.70
C CYS A 77 10.28 10.40 -8.17
N GLU A 78 10.01 11.67 -7.88
CA GLU A 78 10.96 12.63 -7.30
C GLU A 78 11.20 12.40 -5.80
N GLY A 79 10.44 11.48 -5.17
CA GLY A 79 10.63 11.08 -3.78
C GLY A 79 12.05 10.57 -3.54
N THR A 80 12.86 11.38 -2.83
CA THR A 80 14.21 10.97 -2.41
C THR A 80 14.12 10.07 -1.17
N GLY A 81 15.06 9.12 -1.04
CA GLY A 81 15.10 8.23 0.12
C GLY A 81 14.09 7.08 0.09
N LEU A 82 13.88 6.48 -1.09
CA LEU A 82 13.11 5.25 -1.22
C LEU A 82 13.76 4.12 -0.40
N VAL A 83 12.95 3.41 0.38
CA VAL A 83 13.36 2.27 1.18
C VAL A 83 12.73 1.00 0.64
N GLY A 84 13.56 -0.04 0.51
CA GLY A 84 13.11 -1.37 0.14
C GLY A 84 12.34 -2.02 1.28
N THR A 85 11.16 -2.54 0.96
CA THR A 85 10.40 -3.43 1.83
C THR A 85 9.84 -4.58 1.02
N LYS A 86 9.42 -5.64 1.71
CA LYS A 86 8.83 -6.83 1.10
C LYS A 86 7.42 -6.98 1.60
N ILE A 87 6.51 -7.29 0.68
CA ILE A 87 5.10 -7.52 0.98
C ILE A 87 4.66 -8.86 0.40
N GLN A 88 3.74 -9.53 1.09
CA GLN A 88 3.14 -10.78 0.63
C GLN A 88 1.80 -10.48 -0.04
N VAL A 89 1.68 -10.84 -1.32
CA VAL A 89 0.46 -10.70 -2.12
C VAL A 89 0.00 -12.06 -2.64
N SER A 90 -1.26 -12.17 -3.09
CA SER A 90 -1.67 -13.40 -3.76
C SER A 90 -0.97 -13.56 -5.12
N VAL A 91 -0.86 -14.79 -5.60
CA VAL A 91 -0.33 -15.07 -6.96
C VAL A 91 -1.14 -14.31 -8.02
N ASP A 92 -2.46 -14.25 -7.88
CA ASP A 92 -3.34 -13.53 -8.82
C ASP A 92 -3.08 -12.02 -8.80
N GLN A 93 -2.94 -11.43 -7.61
CA GLN A 93 -2.59 -10.01 -7.45
C GLN A 93 -1.22 -9.70 -8.04
N LYS A 94 -0.23 -10.59 -7.86
CA LYS A 94 1.06 -10.44 -8.51
C LYS A 94 0.93 -10.46 -10.03
N ALA A 95 0.17 -11.41 -10.58
CA ALA A 95 -0.04 -11.50 -12.03
C ALA A 95 -0.75 -10.25 -12.59
N TRP A 96 -1.73 -9.72 -11.85
CA TRP A 96 -2.39 -8.47 -12.19
C TRP A 96 -1.42 -7.27 -12.16
N LEU A 97 -0.61 -7.14 -11.10
CA LEU A 97 0.42 -6.11 -10.99
C LEU A 97 1.46 -6.21 -12.11
N ASP A 98 1.93 -7.41 -12.43
CA ASP A 98 2.89 -7.65 -13.51
C ASP A 98 2.31 -7.22 -14.87
N LYS A 99 1.03 -7.54 -15.12
CA LYS A 99 0.33 -7.13 -16.34
C LYS A 99 0.17 -5.61 -16.41
N ALA A 100 -0.23 -4.97 -15.32
CA ALA A 100 -0.38 -3.51 -15.24
C ALA A 100 0.97 -2.80 -15.40
N ALA A 101 2.04 -3.37 -14.83
CA ALA A 101 3.40 -2.87 -14.97
C ALA A 101 3.91 -3.00 -16.40
N ALA A 102 3.65 -4.13 -17.08
CA ALA A 102 4.06 -4.34 -18.46
C ALA A 102 3.37 -3.39 -19.46
N SER A 103 2.15 -2.92 -19.16
CA SER A 103 1.47 -1.91 -19.96
C SER A 103 1.89 -0.47 -19.65
N SER A 104 2.58 -0.24 -18.52
CA SER A 104 2.93 1.10 -18.06
C SER A 104 3.96 1.77 -18.98
N LYS A 105 3.67 3.02 -19.35
CA LYS A 105 4.58 3.89 -20.14
C LYS A 105 5.32 4.92 -19.29
N VAL A 106 5.24 4.79 -17.97
CA VAL A 106 5.78 5.78 -17.04
C VAL A 106 7.30 5.73 -17.04
N SER A 107 7.93 6.90 -17.16
CA SER A 107 9.39 7.03 -17.04
C SER A 107 9.79 6.94 -15.57
N LEU A 108 10.61 5.96 -15.23
CA LEU A 108 11.01 5.65 -13.86
C LEU A 108 12.52 5.86 -13.65
N PRO A 109 12.93 6.29 -12.44
CA PRO A 109 14.34 6.38 -12.11
C PRO A 109 15.01 4.99 -12.07
N PRO A 110 16.34 4.91 -12.27
CA PRO A 110 17.07 3.64 -12.25
C PRO A 110 16.88 2.89 -10.92
N GLY A 111 16.50 1.62 -11.01
CA GLY A 111 16.28 0.76 -9.85
C GLY A 111 14.86 0.83 -9.26
N ASP A 112 13.99 1.68 -9.81
CA ASP A 112 12.57 1.74 -9.44
C ASP A 112 11.69 0.91 -10.39
N SER A 113 10.46 0.61 -9.98
CA SER A 113 9.55 -0.24 -10.75
C SER A 113 8.13 0.33 -10.80
N PRO A 114 7.35 0.02 -11.86
CA PRO A 114 5.95 0.46 -11.93
C PRO A 114 5.14 -0.05 -10.74
N ILE A 115 5.40 -1.28 -10.28
CA ILE A 115 4.76 -1.85 -9.09
C ILE A 115 5.08 -1.01 -7.84
N SER A 116 6.32 -0.58 -7.68
CA SER A 116 6.72 0.27 -6.55
C SER A 116 6.06 1.64 -6.63
N LEU A 117 6.08 2.30 -7.80
CA LEU A 117 5.41 3.59 -8.00
C LEU A 117 3.92 3.49 -7.70
N PHE A 118 3.25 2.47 -8.24
CA PHE A 118 1.84 2.25 -8.01
C PHE A 118 1.52 2.03 -6.53
N THR A 119 2.35 1.24 -5.85
CA THR A 119 2.24 1.02 -4.42
C THR A 119 2.38 2.32 -3.63
N ARG A 120 3.32 3.19 -4.00
CA ARG A 120 3.48 4.51 -3.36
C ARG A 120 2.26 5.39 -3.57
N VAL A 121 1.66 5.39 -4.75
CA VAL A 121 0.42 6.13 -5.02
C VAL A 121 -0.73 5.62 -4.16
N LEU A 122 -0.92 4.30 -4.06
CA LEU A 122 -1.97 3.70 -3.23
C LEU A 122 -1.79 4.05 -1.75
N LEU A 123 -0.55 4.00 -1.25
CA LEU A 123 -0.23 4.36 0.13
C LEU A 123 -0.46 5.85 0.40
N GLU A 124 -0.06 6.74 -0.52
CA GLU A 124 -0.29 8.18 -0.38
C GLU A 124 -1.80 8.48 -0.29
N ASN A 125 -2.61 7.88 -1.17
CA ASN A 125 -4.05 8.03 -1.15
C ASN A 125 -4.66 7.52 0.18
N ALA A 126 -4.19 6.38 0.69
CA ALA A 126 -4.66 5.82 1.95
C ALA A 126 -4.28 6.71 3.15
N MET A 127 -3.07 7.29 3.14
CA MET A 127 -2.62 8.27 4.14
C MET A 127 -3.47 9.53 4.11
N GLU A 128 -3.75 10.08 2.93
CA GLU A 128 -4.61 11.26 2.76
C GLU A 128 -6.03 10.99 3.25
N GLN A 129 -6.61 9.83 2.92
CA GLN A 129 -7.93 9.41 3.41
C GLN A 129 -7.98 9.29 4.93
N GLN A 130 -6.96 8.68 5.54
CA GLN A 130 -6.90 8.58 7.00
C GLN A 130 -6.80 9.96 7.65
N ASN A 131 -5.92 10.84 7.14
CA ASN A 131 -5.78 12.20 7.66
C ASN A 131 -7.09 13.00 7.50
N ALA A 132 -7.83 12.79 6.41
CA ALA A 132 -9.13 13.43 6.21
C ALA A 132 -10.17 12.91 7.21
N LEU A 133 -10.19 11.61 7.51
CA LEU A 133 -11.05 11.02 8.52
C LEU A 133 -10.72 11.54 9.92
N GLU A 134 -9.43 11.63 10.28
CA GLU A 134 -8.99 12.16 11.58
C GLU A 134 -9.33 13.66 11.73
N ARG A 135 -9.24 14.46 10.67
CA ARG A 135 -9.67 15.87 10.70
C ARG A 135 -11.19 16.06 10.73
N ALA A 136 -11.93 15.09 10.21
CA ALA A 136 -13.39 15.16 10.16
C ALA A 136 -14.04 14.64 11.46
N ASP A 137 -13.26 14.07 12.38
CA ASP A 137 -13.75 13.60 13.67
C ASP A 137 -13.99 14.80 14.61
N PRO A 138 -15.26 15.18 14.88
CA PRO A 138 -15.59 16.33 15.73
C PRO A 138 -15.30 16.08 17.21
N TRP A 139 -14.89 14.86 17.59
CA TRP A 139 -14.61 14.46 18.97
C TRP A 139 -13.11 14.24 19.24
N ALA A 140 -12.24 14.56 18.28
CA ALA A 140 -10.79 14.38 18.43
C ALA A 140 -10.12 15.39 19.39
N ASP A 141 -10.84 16.44 19.82
CA ASP A 141 -10.32 17.55 20.64
C ASP A 141 -10.67 17.46 22.14
N ASP A 142 -11.26 16.38 22.65
CA ASP A 142 -11.76 16.32 24.05
C ASP A 142 -10.87 15.55 25.06
N ASP A 143 -9.62 15.19 24.69
CA ASP A 143 -8.68 14.46 25.59
C ASP A 143 -7.33 15.19 25.80
N GLU A 144 -7.34 16.54 25.88
CA GLU A 144 -6.24 17.30 26.49
C GLU A 144 -6.76 18.33 27.52
N GLU A 145 -7.05 17.86 28.74
CA GLU A 145 -6.93 18.67 29.97
C GLU A 145 -6.38 17.86 31.15
#